data_AF-A0A845LMM3-F1
#
_entry.id   AF-A0A845LMM3-F1
#
_cell.length_a   1.000
_cell.length_b   1.000
_cell.length_c   1.000
_cell.angle_alpha   90.00
_cell.angle_beta   90.00
_cell.angle_gamma   90.00
#
_symmetry.space_group_name_H-M   'P 1'
#
loop_
_entity.id
_entity.type
_entity.pdbx_description
1 polymer ?
#
loop_
_entity_poly.entity_id
_entity_poly.type
_entity_poly.pdbx_seq_one_letter_code
_entity_poly.pdbx_strand_id
1 'polypeptide(L)'
;MHEGFNRIFWGLCFVTFHINLGGFEGLPLPAFAAYLMVRSGIKQLINEPPPTEVEEAHPKPIIEETSTDTVHPPTHYFKRAATLALISALVAVPRVATAFYSQLLAQHPLAMLLNFGLGALLDLALAYCLLTGAACLLEIQGNPERKVFYLKRLRLYLVLLVSASIIGIAGLALGMLESSVAYGIAMLALRIWFILLVYGLKPASDSRPSQAPSAP
;
A
#
# COMPACT_ATOMS: atom_id res chain seq x y z
N MET A 1 2.53 -18.59 -1.88
CA MET A 1 2.52 -17.11 -1.78
C MET A 1 3.16 -16.75 -0.46
N HIS A 2 4.00 -15.72 -0.36
CA HIS A 2 4.30 -15.14 0.95
C HIS A 2 2.98 -14.64 1.53
N GLU A 3 2.56 -15.22 2.64
CA GLU A 3 1.21 -15.06 3.18
C GLU A 3 0.95 -13.58 3.52
N GLY A 4 2.00 -12.87 3.95
CA GLY A 4 1.95 -11.45 4.26
C GLY A 4 1.56 -10.55 3.09
N PHE A 5 2.15 -10.75 1.90
CA PHE A 5 1.81 -9.96 0.71
C PHE A 5 0.38 -10.20 0.25
N ASN A 6 -0.10 -11.44 0.34
CA ASN A 6 -1.48 -11.76 -0.02
C ASN A 6 -2.46 -11.04 0.92
N ARG A 7 -2.18 -11.01 2.22
CA ARG A 7 -2.99 -10.25 3.19
C ARG A 7 -2.98 -8.75 2.92
N ILE A 8 -1.82 -8.17 2.58
CA ILE A 8 -1.72 -6.76 2.20
C ILE A 8 -2.58 -6.48 0.96
N PHE A 9 -2.43 -7.29 -0.09
CA PHE A 9 -3.16 -7.12 -1.35
C PHE A 9 -4.68 -7.14 -1.11
N TRP A 10 -5.19 -8.17 -0.43
CA TRP A 10 -6.62 -8.27 -0.13
C TRP A 10 -7.10 -7.15 0.79
N GLY A 11 -6.30 -6.76 1.78
CA GLY A 11 -6.58 -5.60 2.61
C GLY A 11 -6.74 -4.33 1.78
N LEU A 12 -5.82 -4.04 0.85
CA LEU A 12 -5.91 -2.89 -0.05
C LEU A 12 -7.09 -2.95 -1.02
N CYS A 13 -7.42 -4.15 -1.53
CA CYS A 13 -8.63 -4.37 -2.32
C CYS A 13 -9.88 -4.02 -1.51
N PHE A 14 -9.98 -4.51 -0.27
CA PHE A 14 -11.12 -4.17 0.58
C PHE A 14 -11.16 -2.68 0.91
N VAL A 15 -10.02 -2.03 1.21
CA VAL A 15 -9.94 -0.57 1.43
C VAL A 15 -10.44 0.23 0.22
N THR A 16 -10.13 -0.24 -0.98
CA THR A 16 -10.44 0.45 -2.23
C THR A 16 -11.89 0.23 -2.66
N PHE A 17 -12.30 -1.03 -2.63
CA PHE A 17 -13.63 -1.48 -3.01
C PHE A 17 -14.44 -1.76 -1.75
N HIS A 18 -14.53 -0.79 -0.85
CA HIS A 18 -15.64 -0.79 0.11
C HIS A 18 -16.92 -0.75 -0.70
N ILE A 19 -17.46 -1.93 -0.94
CA ILE A 19 -18.53 -2.09 -1.90
C ILE A 19 -19.73 -1.42 -1.28
N ASN A 20 -20.09 -0.25 -1.78
CA ASN A 20 -21.43 0.32 -1.67
C ASN A 20 -22.38 -0.56 -2.49
N LEU A 21 -22.54 -1.82 -2.09
CA LEU A 21 -23.39 -2.82 -2.72
C LEU A 21 -24.83 -2.49 -2.32
N GLY A 22 -25.45 -1.59 -3.10
CA GLY A 22 -26.91 -1.45 -3.15
C GLY A 22 -27.59 -0.84 -1.93
N GLY A 23 -27.10 0.28 -1.40
CA GLY A 23 -27.86 1.08 -0.42
C GLY A 23 -27.79 0.62 1.04
N PHE A 24 -26.99 -0.40 1.36
CA PHE A 24 -26.63 -0.71 2.74
C PHE A 24 -25.42 0.13 3.17
N GLU A 25 -25.65 1.42 3.48
CA GLU A 25 -24.67 2.33 4.11
C GLU A 25 -24.27 1.92 5.55
N GLY A 26 -24.72 0.75 6.02
CA GLY A 26 -24.81 0.44 7.46
C GLY A 26 -23.59 -0.19 8.13
N LEU A 27 -22.56 -0.63 7.41
CA LEU A 27 -21.45 -1.37 8.04
C LEU A 27 -20.08 -0.69 7.82
N PRO A 28 -19.62 0.14 8.80
CA PRO A 28 -18.27 0.70 8.93
C PRO A 28 -17.10 -0.29 8.93
N LEU A 29 -17.38 -1.52 9.34
CA LEU A 29 -16.41 -2.54 9.67
C LEU A 29 -15.45 -2.94 8.52
N PRO A 30 -15.82 -2.85 7.21
CA PRO A 30 -14.93 -3.22 6.12
C PRO A 30 -13.63 -2.41 6.08
N ALA A 31 -13.66 -1.10 6.31
CA ALA A 31 -12.46 -0.24 6.22
C ALA A 31 -11.48 -0.48 7.34
N PHE A 32 -11.99 -0.47 8.56
CA PHE A 32 -11.22 -0.78 9.74
C PHE A 32 -10.58 -2.18 9.64
N ALA A 33 -11.38 -3.21 9.32
CA ALA A 33 -10.89 -4.56 9.19
C ALA A 33 -9.87 -4.71 8.06
N ALA A 34 -10.07 -4.00 6.94
CA ALA A 34 -9.15 -4.00 5.82
C ALA A 34 -7.78 -3.39 6.17
N TYR A 35 -7.75 -2.25 6.87
CA TYR A 35 -6.49 -1.68 7.36
C TYR A 35 -5.81 -2.57 8.41
N LEU A 36 -6.58 -3.27 9.27
CA LEU A 36 -6.03 -4.28 10.17
C LEU A 36 -5.46 -5.49 9.41
N MET A 37 -6.08 -5.90 8.31
CA MET A 37 -5.58 -6.95 7.43
C MET A 37 -4.25 -6.55 6.78
N VAL A 38 -4.15 -5.31 6.27
CA VAL A 38 -2.89 -4.73 5.77
C VAL A 38 -1.82 -4.76 6.86
N ARG A 39 -2.14 -4.29 8.08
CA ARG A 39 -1.21 -4.33 9.22
C ARG A 39 -0.76 -5.75 9.55
N SER A 40 -1.68 -6.71 9.57
CA SER A 40 -1.37 -8.13 9.82
C SER A 40 -0.41 -8.68 8.77
N GLY A 41 -0.64 -8.36 7.50
CA GLY A 41 0.24 -8.80 6.41
C GLY A 41 1.64 -8.18 6.51
N ILE A 42 1.73 -6.89 6.85
CA ILE A 42 3.02 -6.22 7.10
C ILE A 42 3.77 -6.88 8.27
N LYS A 43 3.08 -7.20 9.36
CA LYS A 43 3.69 -7.89 10.51
C LYS A 43 4.21 -9.28 10.15
N GLN A 44 3.50 -10.02 9.30
CA GLN A 44 3.97 -11.30 8.80
C GLN A 44 5.27 -11.12 7.99
N LEU A 45 5.33 -10.14 7.09
CA LEU A 45 6.56 -9.86 6.34
C LEU A 45 7.76 -9.46 7.21
N ILE A 46 7.53 -8.82 8.37
CA ILE A 46 8.61 -8.49 9.32
C ILE A 46 9.13 -9.73 10.04
N ASN A 47 8.24 -10.69 10.32
CA ASN A 47 8.54 -11.87 11.14
C ASN A 47 8.96 -13.08 10.30
N GLU A 48 8.79 -13.04 8.98
CA GLU A 48 9.28 -14.08 8.08
C GLU A 48 10.82 -14.08 8.10
N PRO A 49 11.46 -15.23 8.35
CA PRO A 49 12.91 -15.32 8.28
C PRO A 49 13.37 -14.98 6.85
N PRO A 50 14.56 -14.38 6.68
CA PRO A 50 15.11 -14.17 5.35
C PRO A 50 15.14 -15.53 4.62
N PRO A 51 14.88 -15.56 3.31
CA PRO A 51 15.00 -16.79 2.54
C PRO A 51 16.38 -17.34 2.82
N THR A 52 16.42 -18.52 3.42
CA THR A 52 17.66 -19.23 3.68
C THR A 52 18.33 -19.34 2.32
N GLU A 53 19.43 -18.61 2.11
CA GLU A 53 20.30 -18.87 0.99
C GLU A 53 20.63 -20.35 1.13
N VAL A 54 20.05 -21.17 0.26
CA VAL A 54 20.50 -22.53 0.10
C VAL A 54 21.95 -22.35 -0.26
N GLU A 55 22.82 -22.69 0.68
CA GLU A 55 24.27 -22.62 0.61
C GLU A 55 24.71 -23.56 -0.52
N GLU A 56 24.43 -23.17 -1.76
CA GLU A 56 25.07 -23.72 -2.93
C GLU A 56 26.51 -23.25 -2.80
N ALA A 57 27.36 -24.19 -2.38
CA ALA A 57 28.80 -24.10 -2.26
C ALA A 57 29.44 -23.77 -3.62
N HIS A 58 29.21 -22.55 -4.10
CA HIS A 58 29.96 -21.97 -5.19
C HIS A 58 30.98 -21.00 -4.59
N PRO A 59 32.29 -21.30 -4.68
CA PRO A 59 33.33 -20.41 -4.19
C PRO A 59 33.27 -19.11 -4.99
N LYS A 60 32.81 -18.04 -4.35
CA LYS A 60 32.77 -16.70 -4.96
C LYS A 60 34.17 -16.08 -4.91
N PRO A 61 34.68 -15.55 -6.03
CA PRO A 61 35.93 -14.81 -6.03
C PRO A 61 35.78 -13.50 -5.24
N ILE A 62 36.84 -13.19 -4.50
CA ILE A 62 37.04 -11.98 -3.70
C ILE A 62 36.98 -10.78 -4.65
N ILE A 63 35.93 -9.97 -4.59
CA ILE A 63 35.89 -8.65 -5.21
C ILE A 63 35.39 -7.62 -4.18
N GLU A 64 36.36 -6.76 -3.86
CA GLU A 64 36.38 -5.44 -3.23
C GLU A 64 35.10 -4.82 -2.63
N GLU A 65 35.27 -4.44 -1.37
CA GLU A 65 34.46 -3.54 -0.56
C GLU A 65 34.17 -2.23 -1.30
N THR A 66 32.90 -2.00 -1.63
CA THR A 66 32.43 -0.70 -2.12
C THR A 66 31.33 -0.15 -1.21
N SER A 67 31.70 0.93 -0.51
CA SER A 67 30.90 1.96 0.15
C SER A 67 29.76 1.54 1.09
N THR A 68 30.00 1.83 2.37
CA THR A 68 29.06 1.97 3.48
C THR A 68 27.99 3.03 3.22
N ASP A 69 27.05 2.74 2.33
CA ASP A 69 25.73 3.37 2.40
C ASP A 69 25.00 2.73 3.59
N THR A 70 24.46 3.55 4.48
CA THR A 70 23.76 3.09 5.68
C THR A 70 22.42 2.46 5.26
N VAL A 71 22.46 1.21 4.79
CA VAL A 71 21.28 0.43 4.42
C VAL A 71 20.47 0.21 5.70
N HIS A 72 19.51 1.10 5.95
CA HIS A 72 18.57 0.92 7.04
C HIS A 72 17.86 -0.42 6.85
N PRO A 73 17.76 -1.25 7.89
CA PRO A 73 17.14 -2.56 7.78
C PRO A 73 15.68 -2.38 7.30
N PRO A 74 15.21 -3.21 6.35
CA PRO A 74 13.87 -3.10 5.75
C PRO A 74 12.76 -3.13 6.80
N THR A 75 13.04 -3.75 7.95
CA THR A 75 12.15 -3.85 9.10
C THR A 75 11.72 -2.48 9.63
N HIS A 76 12.53 -1.43 9.47
CA HIS A 76 12.17 -0.09 9.90
C HIS A 76 11.02 0.51 9.07
N TYR A 77 11.04 0.36 7.74
CA TYR A 77 9.98 0.85 6.86
C TYR A 77 8.69 0.09 7.06
N PHE A 78 8.75 -1.23 7.21
CA PHE A 78 7.57 -2.04 7.49
C PHE A 78 6.97 -1.74 8.87
N LYS A 79 7.78 -1.48 9.90
CA LYS A 79 7.26 -1.03 11.21
C LYS A 79 6.48 0.27 11.08
N ARG A 80 7.01 1.25 10.33
CA ARG A 80 6.30 2.52 10.04
C ARG A 80 5.01 2.28 9.26
N ALA A 81 5.04 1.45 8.22
CA ALA A 81 3.85 1.08 7.44
C ALA A 81 2.77 0.41 8.32
N ALA A 82 3.15 -0.48 9.24
CA ALA A 82 2.22 -1.12 10.16
C ALA A 82 1.59 -0.13 11.15
N THR A 83 2.36 0.85 11.64
CA THR A 83 1.85 1.93 12.49
C THR A 83 0.90 2.84 11.71
N LEU A 84 1.25 3.21 10.48
CA LEU A 84 0.37 4.01 9.62
C LEU A 84 -0.91 3.28 9.25
N ALA A 85 -0.86 1.98 9.00
CA ALA A 85 -2.05 1.16 8.81
C ALA A 85 -2.94 1.15 10.05
N LEU A 86 -2.35 1.10 11.26
CA LEU A 86 -3.11 1.20 12.51
C LEU A 86 -3.75 2.59 12.67
N ILE A 87 -3.00 3.66 12.43
CA ILE A 87 -3.52 5.03 12.48
C ILE A 87 -4.66 5.19 11.47
N SER A 88 -4.49 4.67 10.25
CA SER A 88 -5.52 4.69 9.21
C SER A 88 -6.76 3.91 9.63
N ALA A 89 -6.59 2.76 10.28
CA ALA A 89 -7.71 2.00 10.86
C ALA A 89 -8.44 2.82 11.93
N LEU A 90 -7.71 3.48 12.83
CA LEU A 90 -8.31 4.33 13.88
C LEU A 90 -9.03 5.54 13.30
N VAL A 91 -8.49 6.17 12.26
CA VAL A 91 -9.10 7.30 11.55
C VAL A 91 -10.29 6.88 10.69
N ALA A 92 -10.32 5.63 10.21
CA ALA A 92 -11.46 5.10 9.49
C ALA A 92 -12.73 5.03 10.37
N VAL A 93 -12.60 4.86 11.68
CA VAL A 93 -13.73 4.81 12.62
C VAL A 93 -14.53 6.13 12.64
N PRO A 94 -13.93 7.31 12.93
CA PRO A 94 -14.65 8.57 12.88
C PRO A 94 -15.10 8.92 11.47
N ARG A 95 -14.40 8.50 10.41
CA ARG A 95 -14.89 8.68 9.03
C ARG A 95 -16.23 8.04 8.79
N VAL A 96 -16.43 6.83 9.31
CA VAL A 96 -17.73 6.21 9.14
C VAL A 96 -18.78 6.90 10.01
N ALA A 97 -18.42 7.31 11.24
CA ALA A 97 -19.30 8.16 12.02
C ALA A 97 -19.69 9.44 11.23
N THR A 98 -18.76 10.04 10.47
CA THR A 98 -19.08 11.22 9.64
C THR A 98 -20.08 10.94 8.52
N ALA A 99 -20.20 9.70 8.03
CA ALA A 99 -21.25 9.34 7.08
C ALA A 99 -22.63 9.36 7.75
N PHE A 100 -22.74 8.81 8.96
CA PHE A 100 -23.98 8.84 9.76
C PHE A 100 -24.34 10.25 10.25
N TYR A 101 -23.35 11.08 10.54
CA TYR A 101 -23.52 12.47 10.97
C TYR A 101 -23.35 13.47 9.82
N SER A 102 -23.49 13.03 8.57
CA SER A 102 -23.22 13.85 7.38
C SER A 102 -24.08 15.12 7.36
N GLN A 103 -25.34 15.07 7.83
CA GLN A 103 -26.18 16.26 8.00
C GLN A 103 -25.63 17.27 9.02
N LEU A 104 -25.02 16.80 10.11
CA LEU A 104 -24.43 17.67 11.14
C LEU A 104 -23.12 18.29 10.64
N LEU A 105 -22.30 17.52 9.93
CA LEU A 105 -21.02 17.96 9.38
C LEU A 105 -21.14 18.82 8.13
N ALA A 106 -22.24 18.69 7.38
CA ALA A 106 -22.54 19.55 6.24
C ALA A 106 -22.58 21.04 6.60
N GLN A 107 -22.87 21.37 7.87
CA GLN A 107 -22.87 22.74 8.38
C GLN A 107 -21.45 23.30 8.62
N HIS A 108 -20.41 22.46 8.56
CA HIS A 108 -19.02 22.81 8.84
C HIS A 108 -18.10 22.45 7.66
N PRO A 109 -18.01 23.30 6.61
CA PRO A 109 -17.22 23.01 5.40
C PRO A 109 -15.73 22.77 5.69
N LEU A 110 -15.18 23.41 6.72
CA LEU A 110 -13.80 23.18 7.17
C LEU A 110 -13.57 21.75 7.68
N ALA A 111 -14.55 21.16 8.36
CA ALA A 111 -14.45 19.79 8.86
C ALA A 111 -14.40 18.78 7.70
N MET A 112 -15.17 19.01 6.63
CA MET A 112 -15.12 18.19 5.42
C MET A 112 -13.77 18.28 4.71
N LEU A 113 -13.24 19.50 4.52
CA LEU A 113 -11.90 19.72 3.95
C LEU A 113 -10.81 19.02 4.76
N LEU A 114 -10.85 19.13 6.09
CA LEU A 114 -9.89 18.50 6.98
C LEU A 114 -9.95 16.97 6.89
N ASN A 115 -11.16 16.39 6.92
CA ASN A 115 -11.35 14.94 6.83
C ASN A 115 -10.79 14.38 5.52
N PHE A 116 -11.04 15.09 4.41
CA PHE A 116 -10.57 14.72 3.09
C PHE A 116 -9.04 14.82 2.97
N GLY A 117 -8.47 15.97 3.37
CA GLY A 117 -7.03 16.20 3.33
C GLY A 117 -6.25 15.20 4.19
N LEU A 118 -6.74 14.92 5.40
CA LEU A 118 -6.14 13.94 6.29
C LEU A 118 -6.22 12.51 5.72
N GLY A 119 -7.22 12.21 4.88
CA GLY A 119 -7.34 10.92 4.18
C GLY A 119 -6.35 10.75 3.08
N ALA A 120 -6.27 11.73 2.19
CA ALA A 120 -5.27 11.75 1.15
C ALA A 120 -3.86 11.65 1.75
N LEU A 121 -3.58 12.35 2.85
CA LEU A 121 -2.27 12.32 3.51
C LEU A 121 -1.95 10.94 4.10
N LEU A 122 -2.90 10.29 4.78
CA LEU A 122 -2.70 8.95 5.35
C LEU A 122 -2.53 7.89 4.27
N ASP A 123 -3.35 7.93 3.21
CA ASP A 123 -3.24 7.02 2.07
C ASP A 123 -1.88 7.20 1.38
N LEU A 124 -1.43 8.45 1.18
CA LEU A 124 -0.12 8.79 0.61
C LEU A 124 1.01 8.25 1.50
N ALA A 125 0.95 8.47 2.81
CA ALA A 125 1.96 8.00 3.75
C ALA A 125 2.03 6.47 3.80
N LEU A 126 0.87 5.79 3.83
CA LEU A 126 0.78 4.33 3.80
C LEU A 126 1.37 3.78 2.49
N ALA A 127 0.97 4.34 1.35
CA ALA A 127 1.46 3.93 0.04
C ALA A 127 2.98 4.09 -0.08
N TYR A 128 3.51 5.23 0.37
CA TYR A 128 4.93 5.50 0.41
C TYR A 128 5.67 4.46 1.26
N CYS A 129 5.31 4.30 2.53
CA CYS A 129 6.02 3.36 3.42
C CYS A 129 5.92 1.90 2.96
N LEU A 130 4.77 1.49 2.42
CA LEU A 130 4.55 0.13 1.96
C LEU A 130 5.38 -0.20 0.71
N LEU A 131 5.39 0.71 -0.27
CA LEU A 131 6.16 0.51 -1.50
C LEU A 131 7.67 0.68 -1.27
N THR A 132 8.11 1.61 -0.41
CA THR A 132 9.53 1.71 -0.02
C THR A 132 9.99 0.45 0.72
N GLY A 133 9.19 -0.06 1.66
CA GLY A 133 9.50 -1.32 2.35
C GLY A 133 9.60 -2.50 1.38
N ALA A 134 8.67 -2.61 0.43
CA ALA A 134 8.72 -3.64 -0.60
C ALA A 134 9.92 -3.49 -1.56
N ALA A 135 10.31 -2.26 -1.91
CA ALA A 135 11.50 -2.01 -2.71
C ALA A 135 12.80 -2.44 -2.00
N CYS A 136 12.90 -2.22 -0.68
CA CYS A 136 14.00 -2.72 0.13
C CYS A 136 14.00 -4.26 0.22
N LEU A 137 12.83 -4.89 0.25
CA LEU A 137 12.75 -6.35 0.28
C LEU A 137 13.24 -6.98 -1.04
N LEU A 138 12.95 -6.34 -2.19
CA LEU A 138 13.48 -6.76 -3.50
C LEU A 138 15.00 -6.64 -3.61
N GLU A 139 15.59 -5.66 -2.93
CA GLU A 139 17.05 -5.48 -2.87
C GLU A 139 17.73 -6.65 -2.16
N ILE A 140 17.16 -7.08 -1.02
CA ILE A 140 17.67 -8.21 -0.24
C ILE A 140 17.47 -9.53 -0.99
N GLN A 141 16.43 -9.63 -1.81
CA GLN A 141 16.20 -10.76 -2.71
C GLN A 141 17.12 -10.77 -3.94
N GLY A 142 18.15 -9.91 -4.01
CA GLY A 142 19.14 -9.91 -5.08
C GLY A 142 18.60 -9.46 -6.44
N ASN A 143 17.49 -8.72 -6.48
CA ASN A 143 16.83 -8.27 -7.73
C ASN A 143 16.86 -6.73 -7.89
N PRO A 144 18.04 -6.09 -8.07
CA PRO A 144 18.17 -4.63 -8.11
C PRO A 144 17.50 -3.99 -9.35
N GLU A 145 17.42 -4.69 -10.48
CA GLU A 145 16.75 -4.17 -11.68
C GLU A 145 15.25 -3.93 -11.45
N ARG A 146 14.59 -4.88 -10.75
CA ARG A 146 13.18 -4.73 -10.37
C ARG A 146 12.98 -3.57 -9.41
N LYS A 147 13.89 -3.37 -8.45
CA LYS A 147 13.84 -2.22 -7.53
C LYS A 147 13.78 -0.88 -8.29
N VAL A 148 14.68 -0.66 -9.25
CA VAL A 148 14.72 0.60 -10.02
C VAL A 148 13.42 0.82 -10.80
N PHE A 149 12.92 -0.24 -11.44
CA PHE A 149 11.65 -0.20 -12.17
C PHE A 149 10.47 0.17 -11.25
N TYR A 150 10.39 -0.43 -10.06
CA TYR A 150 9.34 -0.14 -9.07
C TYR A 150 9.47 1.27 -8.49
N LEU A 151 10.66 1.74 -8.18
CA LEU A 151 10.89 3.09 -7.65
C LEU A 151 10.44 4.17 -8.65
N LYS A 152 10.69 3.96 -9.96
CA LYS A 152 10.23 4.89 -11.00
C LYS A 152 8.70 4.95 -11.04
N ARG A 153 8.02 3.79 -10.99
CA ARG A 153 6.56 3.72 -10.97
C ARG A 153 5.97 4.28 -9.67
N LEU A 154 6.60 4.05 -8.53
CA LEU A 154 6.24 4.63 -7.24
C LEU A 154 6.28 6.16 -7.30
N ARG A 155 7.39 6.74 -7.80
CA ARG A 155 7.51 8.20 -7.91
C ARG A 155 6.39 8.78 -8.79
N LEU A 156 6.10 8.14 -9.92
CA LEU A 156 5.01 8.57 -10.80
C LEU A 156 3.65 8.48 -10.09
N TYR A 157 3.38 7.37 -9.40
CA TYR A 157 2.16 7.19 -8.63
C TYR A 157 1.98 8.28 -7.55
N LEU A 158 3.04 8.58 -6.78
CA LEU A 158 3.00 9.61 -5.74
C LEU A 158 2.71 11.00 -6.33
N VAL A 159 3.37 11.34 -7.45
CA VAL A 159 3.14 12.62 -8.14
C VAL A 159 1.68 12.74 -8.59
N LEU A 160 1.13 11.69 -9.17
CA LEU A 160 -0.26 11.68 -9.63
C LEU A 160 -1.27 11.70 -8.47
N LEU A 161 -0.97 11.02 -7.37
CA LEU A 161 -1.82 11.03 -6.18
C LEU A 161 -1.84 12.42 -5.52
N VAL A 162 -0.68 13.06 -5.41
CA VAL A 162 -0.57 14.42 -4.86
C VAL A 162 -1.27 15.42 -5.77
N SER A 163 -1.04 15.37 -7.09
CA SER A 163 -1.69 16.29 -8.03
C SER A 163 -3.21 16.12 -8.04
N ALA A 164 -3.71 14.87 -8.08
CA ALA A 164 -5.14 14.59 -7.98
C ALA A 164 -5.71 15.16 -6.66
N SER A 165 -5.02 14.94 -5.53
CA SER A 165 -5.46 15.44 -4.22
C SER A 165 -5.55 16.97 -4.17
N ILE A 166 -4.55 17.68 -4.72
CA ILE A 166 -4.56 19.15 -4.78
C ILE A 166 -5.73 19.63 -5.65
N ILE A 167 -5.93 19.03 -6.83
CA ILE A 167 -7.03 19.38 -7.74
C ILE A 167 -8.39 19.13 -7.07
N GLY A 168 -8.55 17.99 -6.38
CA GLY A 168 -9.77 17.65 -5.66
C GLY A 168 -10.08 18.63 -4.53
N ILE A 169 -9.08 18.98 -3.71
CA ILE A 169 -9.23 19.96 -2.63
C ILE A 169 -9.58 21.35 -3.21
N ALA A 170 -8.90 21.78 -4.27
CA ALA A 170 -9.17 23.06 -4.91
C ALA A 170 -10.57 23.11 -5.54
N GLY A 171 -10.99 22.05 -6.25
CA GLY A 171 -12.33 21.93 -6.81
C GLY A 171 -13.42 21.98 -5.75
N LEU A 172 -13.20 21.32 -4.60
CA LEU A 172 -14.11 21.37 -3.46
C LEU A 172 -14.18 22.77 -2.83
N ALA A 173 -13.04 23.45 -2.67
CA ALA A 173 -12.98 24.80 -2.13
C ALA A 173 -13.68 25.84 -3.03
N LEU A 174 -13.65 25.63 -4.35
CA LEU A 174 -14.35 26.47 -5.33
C LEU A 174 -15.84 26.10 -5.51
N GLY A 175 -16.34 25.08 -4.80
CA GLY A 175 -17.73 24.64 -4.91
C GLY A 175 -18.08 23.92 -6.22
N MET A 176 -17.08 23.44 -6.97
CA MET A 176 -17.29 22.77 -8.26
C MET A 176 -17.75 21.31 -8.05
N LEU A 177 -19.02 21.11 -7.72
CA LEU A 177 -19.57 19.78 -7.41
C LEU A 177 -19.40 18.75 -8.54
N GLU A 178 -19.45 19.17 -9.80
CA GLU A 178 -19.23 18.27 -10.95
C GLU A 178 -17.81 17.69 -10.98
N SER A 179 -16.83 18.42 -10.46
CA SER A 179 -15.44 17.95 -10.37
C SER A 179 -15.27 16.80 -9.36
N SER A 180 -16.22 16.63 -8.43
CA SER A 180 -16.16 15.58 -7.40
C SER A 180 -16.28 14.16 -8.00
N VAL A 181 -17.11 13.98 -9.03
CA VAL A 181 -17.28 12.69 -9.72
C VAL A 181 -16.01 12.34 -10.48
N ALA A 182 -15.48 13.28 -11.27
CA ALA A 182 -14.24 13.09 -12.01
C ALA A 182 -13.06 12.79 -11.06
N TYR A 183 -12.98 13.51 -9.94
CA TYR A 183 -11.99 13.24 -8.90
C TYR A 183 -12.16 11.83 -8.29
N GLY A 184 -13.39 11.42 -7.97
CA GLY A 184 -13.67 10.09 -7.45
C GLY A 184 -13.22 8.97 -8.40
N ILE A 185 -13.49 9.12 -9.70
CA ILE A 185 -13.04 8.19 -10.74
C ILE A 185 -11.50 8.18 -10.82
N ALA A 186 -10.85 9.34 -10.82
CA ALA A 186 -9.40 9.45 -10.87
C ALA A 186 -8.74 8.79 -9.64
N MET A 187 -9.26 9.01 -8.44
CA MET A 187 -8.79 8.37 -7.22
C MET A 187 -8.98 6.86 -7.23
N LEU A 188 -10.11 6.38 -7.75
CA LEU A 188 -10.35 4.95 -7.90
C LEU A 188 -9.34 4.32 -8.86
N ALA A 189 -9.11 4.94 -10.03
CA ALA A 189 -8.12 4.48 -11.00
C ALA A 189 -6.71 4.44 -10.39
N LEU A 190 -6.33 5.47 -9.63
CA LEU A 190 -5.06 5.50 -8.91
C LEU A 190 -4.97 4.37 -7.86
N ARG A 191 -6.01 4.12 -7.09
CA ARG A 191 -6.02 3.02 -6.11
C ARG A 191 -5.91 1.64 -6.77
N ILE A 192 -6.61 1.42 -7.88
CA ILE A 192 -6.48 0.19 -8.67
C ILE A 192 -5.04 0.03 -9.15
N TRP A 193 -4.44 1.09 -9.68
CA TRP A 193 -3.04 1.05 -10.10
C TRP A 193 -2.09 0.77 -8.93
N PHE A 194 -2.33 1.34 -7.75
CA PHE A 194 -1.57 1.04 -6.55
C PHE A 194 -1.67 -0.44 -6.15
N ILE A 195 -2.86 -1.01 -6.17
CA ILE A 195 -3.08 -2.45 -5.92
C ILE A 195 -2.28 -3.30 -6.92
N LEU A 196 -2.30 -2.93 -8.21
CA LEU A 196 -1.52 -3.62 -9.25
C LEU A 196 -0.01 -3.50 -9.02
N LEU A 197 0.48 -2.35 -8.53
CA LEU A 197 1.87 -2.18 -8.14
C LEU A 197 2.24 -3.12 -6.98
N VAL A 198 1.40 -3.20 -5.96
CA VAL A 198 1.62 -4.11 -4.82
C VAL A 198 1.55 -5.58 -5.25
N TYR A 199 0.63 -5.94 -6.14
CA TYR A 199 0.54 -7.28 -6.70
C TYR A 199 1.80 -7.66 -7.50
N GLY A 200 2.35 -6.72 -8.27
CA GLY A 200 3.56 -6.94 -9.05
C GLY A 200 4.81 -7.16 -8.18
N LEU A 201 4.81 -6.71 -6.92
CA LEU A 201 5.90 -6.94 -5.97
C LEU A 201 5.97 -8.39 -5.49
N LYS A 202 5.02 -9.24 -5.90
CA LYS A 202 5.07 -10.68 -5.68
C LYS A 202 6.40 -11.22 -6.25
N PRO A 203 7.26 -11.86 -5.42
CA PRO A 203 8.42 -12.55 -5.94
C PRO A 203 7.90 -13.59 -6.94
N ALA A 204 8.57 -13.68 -8.10
CA ALA A 204 8.26 -14.74 -9.04
C ALA A 204 8.50 -16.03 -8.26
N SER A 205 7.44 -16.70 -7.83
CA SER A 205 7.54 -17.99 -7.17
C SER A 205 8.37 -18.82 -8.12
N ASP A 206 9.55 -19.24 -7.66
CA ASP A 206 10.47 -20.06 -8.44
C ASP A 206 9.62 -21.02 -9.26
N SER A 207 9.65 -20.82 -10.57
CA SER A 207 9.35 -21.87 -11.51
C SER A 207 10.42 -22.92 -11.30
N ARG A 208 10.38 -23.63 -10.16
CA ARG A 208 11.13 -24.85 -10.00
C ARG A 208 10.62 -25.71 -11.15
N PRO A 209 11.47 -26.06 -12.12
CA PRO A 209 11.07 -27.07 -13.07
C PRO A 209 10.63 -28.25 -12.22
N SER A 210 9.37 -28.66 -12.40
CA SER A 210 8.82 -29.88 -11.82
C SER A 210 9.88 -30.94 -11.98
N GLN A 211 10.57 -31.32 -10.90
CA GLN A 211 11.53 -32.41 -10.95
C GLN A 211 10.74 -33.58 -11.50
N ALA A 212 11.07 -33.98 -12.73
CA ALA A 212 10.45 -35.10 -13.38
C ALA A 212 10.61 -36.31 -12.44
N PRO A 213 9.56 -37.10 -12.21
CA PRO A 213 9.68 -38.29 -11.38
C PRO A 213 10.78 -39.15 -11.97
N SER A 214 11.86 -39.35 -11.21
CA SER A 214 12.89 -40.32 -11.51
C SER A 214 12.21 -41.69 -11.59
N ALA A 215 12.02 -42.18 -12.81
CA ALA A 215 11.47 -43.51 -13.03
C ALA A 215 12.48 -44.56 -12.50
N PRO A 216 11.98 -45.62 -11.85
CA PRO A 216 12.78 -46.68 -11.25
C PRO A 216 13.49 -47.58 -12.27
#